data_AF-A0A2M7L1Q2-F1
#
_entry.id   AF-A0A2M7L1Q2-F1
#
_cell.length_a   1.000
_cell.length_b   1.000
_cell.length_c   1.000
_cell.angle_alpha   90.00
_cell.angle_beta   90.00
_cell.angle_gamma   90.00
#
_symmetry.space_group_name_H-M   'P 1'
#
loop_
_entity.id
_entity.type
_entity.pdbx_description
1 polymer ?
#
loop_
_entity_poly.entity_id
_entity_poly.type
_entity_poly.pdbx_seq_one_letter_code
_entity_poly.pdbx_strand_id
1 'polypeptide(L)' 'MDTARFDNIEALRASAAKEFPDDPALQSVHIARKLLARGAELEGVSYLEHVRSTVRRVSSSDRQ' A
#
# COMPACT_ATOMS: atom_id res chain seq x y z
N MET A 1 8.30 10.66 14.20
CA MET A 1 9.40 9.79 13.72
C MET A 1 8.84 9.07 12.50
N ASP A 2 8.86 9.74 11.34
CA ASP A 2 8.06 9.37 10.16
C ASP A 2 8.90 9.06 8.92
N THR A 3 10.22 9.04 9.06
CA THR A 3 11.18 8.78 7.98
C THR A 3 11.15 7.33 7.48
N ALA A 4 10.84 6.36 8.34
CA ALA A 4 10.75 4.94 7.96
C ALA A 4 9.64 4.63 6.94
N ARG A 5 8.63 5.53 6.80
CA ARG A 5 7.52 5.36 5.85
C ARG A 5 7.91 5.75 4.43
N PHE A 6 8.82 6.72 4.27
CA PHE A 6 9.20 7.26 2.96
C PHE A 6 10.35 6.48 2.31
N ASP A 7 11.37 6.05 3.08
CA ASP A 7 12.48 5.22 2.59
C ASP A 7 11.97 3.90 1.96
N ASN A 8 10.82 3.41 2.41
CA ASN A 8 10.22 2.18 1.90
C ASN A 8 9.54 2.36 0.53
N ILE A 9 9.01 3.56 0.22
CA ILE A 9 8.26 3.77 -1.03
C ILE A 9 9.19 3.75 -2.24
N GLU A 10 10.38 4.33 -2.15
CA GLU A 10 11.34 4.28 -3.26
C GLU A 10 11.84 2.85 -3.51
N ALA A 11 12.10 2.09 -2.45
CA ALA A 11 12.44 0.67 -2.56
C ALA A 11 11.31 -0.15 -3.21
N LEU A 12 10.05 0.13 -2.85
CA LEU A 12 8.88 -0.50 -3.45
C LEU A 12 8.73 -0.14 -4.93
N ARG A 13 8.97 1.13 -5.31
CA ARG A 13 8.97 1.57 -6.71
C ARG A 13 10.08 0.89 -7.50
N ALA A 14 11.30 0.85 -6.98
CA ALA A 14 12.43 0.19 -7.63
C ALA A 14 12.20 -1.31 -7.80
N SER A 15 11.62 -1.98 -6.79
CA SER A 15 11.22 -3.39 -6.85
C SER A 15 10.12 -3.61 -7.90
N ALA A 16 9.07 -2.79 -7.90
CA ALA A 16 7.98 -2.91 -8.86
C ALA A 16 8.45 -2.65 -10.31
N ALA A 17 9.30 -1.65 -10.53
CA ALA A 17 9.87 -1.36 -11.85
C ALA A 17 10.79 -2.47 -12.37
N LYS A 18 11.46 -3.23 -11.48
CA LYS A 18 12.22 -4.43 -11.86
C LYS A 18 11.32 -5.62 -12.16
N GLU A 19 10.24 -5.80 -11.39
CA GLU A 19 9.30 -6.92 -11.56
C GLU A 19 8.40 -6.73 -12.80
N PHE A 20 7.99 -5.50 -13.10
CA PHE A 20 7.02 -5.17 -14.16
C PHE A 20 7.47 -3.97 -15.00
N PRO A 21 8.64 -4.02 -15.66
CA PRO A 21 9.26 -2.85 -16.31
C PRO A 21 8.37 -2.15 -17.32
N ASP A 22 7.59 -2.91 -18.10
CA ASP A 22 6.77 -2.40 -19.20
C ASP A 22 5.30 -2.20 -18.85
N ASP A 23 4.91 -2.43 -17.59
CA ASP A 23 3.52 -2.29 -17.13
C ASP A 23 3.41 -1.37 -15.90
N PRO A 24 3.37 -0.04 -16.11
CA PRO A 24 3.24 0.94 -15.03
C PRO A 24 1.94 0.80 -14.22
N ALA A 25 0.88 0.27 -14.83
CA ALA A 25 -0.39 0.05 -14.14
C ALA A 25 -0.23 -1.10 -13.12
N LEU A 26 0.37 -2.21 -13.54
CA LEU A 26 0.63 -3.35 -12.66
C LEU A 26 1.65 -3.00 -11.56
N GLN A 27 2.67 -2.20 -11.87
CA GLN A 27 3.57 -1.65 -10.85
C GLN A 27 2.80 -0.92 -9.74
N SER A 28 1.88 -0.03 -10.13
CA SER A 28 1.10 0.78 -9.18
C SER A 28 0.20 -0.08 -8.28
N VAL A 29 -0.43 -1.10 -8.85
CA VAL A 29 -1.24 -2.09 -8.09
C VAL A 29 -0.39 -2.85 -7.08
N HIS A 30 0.80 -3.30 -7.49
CA HIS A 30 1.71 -4.04 -6.61
C HIS A 30 2.27 -3.16 -5.48
N ILE A 31 2.63 -1.91 -5.76
CA ILE A 31 3.07 -0.95 -4.74
C ILE A 31 1.94 -0.73 -3.73
N ALA A 32 0.72 -0.46 -4.19
CA ALA A 32 -0.43 -0.28 -3.30
C ALA A 32 -0.69 -1.53 -2.43
N ARG A 33 -0.60 -2.72 -3.02
CA ARG A 33 -0.74 -3.99 -2.30
C ARG A 33 0.31 -4.17 -1.19
N LYS A 34 1.58 -3.93 -1.50
CA LYS A 34 2.69 -4.03 -0.54
C LYS A 34 2.54 -3.01 0.60
N LEU A 35 2.07 -1.79 0.30
CA LEU A 35 1.77 -0.77 1.31
C LEU A 35 0.64 -1.19 2.25
N LEU A 36 -0.45 -1.74 1.73
CA LEU A 36 -1.57 -2.25 2.54
C LEU A 36 -1.14 -3.44 3.40
N ALA A 37 -0.30 -4.33 2.88
CA ALA A 37 0.24 -5.45 3.64
C ALA A 37 1.09 -4.97 4.82
N ARG A 38 1.97 -4.00 4.58
CA ARG A 38 2.75 -3.38 5.65
C ARG A 38 1.89 -2.65 6.67
N GLY A 39 0.82 -1.99 6.23
CA GLY A 39 -0.17 -1.37 7.13
C GLY A 39 -0.78 -2.38 8.08
N ALA A 40 -1.20 -3.54 7.56
CA ALA A 40 -1.75 -4.63 8.38
C ALA A 40 -0.73 -5.18 9.39
N GLU A 41 0.53 -5.38 8.97
CA GLU A 41 1.62 -5.81 9.86
C GLU A 41 1.84 -4.84 11.02
N LEU A 42 1.88 -3.53 10.72
CA LEU A 42 2.09 -2.49 11.73
C LEU A 42 0.91 -2.36 12.71
N GLU A 43 -0.31 -2.58 12.23
CA GLU A 43 -1.52 -2.58 13.07
C GLU A 43 -1.73 -3.92 13.81
N GLY A 44 -0.94 -4.96 13.51
CA GLY A 44 -1.06 -6.27 14.13
C GLY A 44 -2.35 -7.01 13.77
N VAL A 45 -2.94 -6.69 12.62
CA VAL A 45 -4.21 -7.26 12.14
C VAL A 45 -4.01 -8.09 10.88
N SER A 46 -5.04 -8.88 10.51
CA SER A 46 -4.99 -9.59 9.24
C SER A 46 -5.07 -8.62 8.05
N TYR A 47 -4.46 -9.01 6.92
CA TYR A 47 -4.48 -8.20 5.69
C TYR A 47 -5.91 -7.84 5.25
N LEU A 48 -6.82 -8.82 5.23
CA LEU A 48 -8.21 -8.61 4.80
C LEU A 48 -8.98 -7.66 5.72
N GLU A 49 -8.72 -7.72 7.02
CA GLU A 49 -9.31 -6.82 8.00
C GLU A 49 -8.83 -5.39 7.79
N HIS A 50 -7.52 -5.19 7.61
CA HIS A 50 -6.93 -3.89 7.31
C HIS A 50 -7.49 -3.30 6.01
N VAL A 51 -7.60 -4.11 4.95
CA VAL A 51 -8.20 -3.67 3.68
C VAL A 51 -9.66 -3.26 3.88
N ARG A 52 -10.45 -4.06 4.59
CA ARG A 52 -11.87 -3.76 4.85
C ARG A 52 -12.06 -2.47 5.65
N SER A 53 -11.24 -2.27 6.69
CA SER A 53 -11.22 -1.03 7.48
C SER A 53 -10.85 0.18 6.61
N THR A 54 -9.83 0.03 5.77
CA THR A 54 -9.37 1.08 4.86
C THR A 54 -10.43 1.45 3.82
N VAL A 55 -11.08 0.47 3.18
CA VAL A 55 -12.19 0.72 2.25
C VAL A 55 -13.33 1.45 2.95
N ARG A 56 -13.72 1.00 4.15
CA ARG A 56 -14.78 1.65 4.93
C ARG A 56 -14.45 3.12 5.24
N ARG A 57 -13.21 3.41 5.62
CA ARG A 57 -12.74 4.78 5.88
C ARG A 57 -12.84 5.66 4.63
N VAL A 58 -12.37 5.18 3.48
CA VAL A 58 -12.45 5.91 2.21
C VAL A 58 -13.90 6.20 1.85
N SER A 59 -14.77 5.19 1.88
CA SER A 59 -16.21 5.35 1.57
C SER A 59 -16.97 6.26 2.54
N SER A 60 -16.48 6.43 3.77
CA SER A 60 -17.06 7.39 4.73
C SER A 60 -16.53 8.81 4.57
N SER A 61 -15.35 8.98 3.98
CA SER A 61 -14.75 10.29 3.75
C SER A 61 -15.34 11.00 2.51
N ASP A 62 -15.89 10.26 1.55
CA ASP A 62 -16.57 10.81 0.35
C ASP A 62 -17.97 11.39 0.62
N ARG A 63 -18.46 11.37 1.87
CA ARG A 63 -19.80 11.90 2.26
C ARG A 63 -19.78 13.31 2.88
N GLN A 64 -18.67 14.04 2.83
CA GLN A 64 -18.58 15.42 3.34
C GLN A 64 -18.45 16.45 2.22
#